data_AF-A0A4C1XTE6-F1
#
_entry.id   AF-A0A4C1XTE6-F1
#
_cell.length_a   1.000
_cell.length_b   1.000
_cell.length_c   1.000
_cell.angle_alpha   90.00
_cell.angle_beta   90.00
_cell.angle_gamma   90.00
#
_symmetry.space_group_name_H-M   'P 1'
#
loop_
_entity.id
_entity.type
_entity.pdbx_description
1 polymer ?
#
loop_
_entity_poly.entity_id
_entity_poly.type
_entity_poly.pdbx_seq_one_letter_code
_entity_poly.pdbx_strand_id
1 'polypeptide(L)'
;MTTVLVQIEAILNSRPLSVLSSEPSELLPLTPSHFLTLTPIKTLPARDISDENVNLLQRKHIIDHVIQSFWKRWKVEYLHTLQTRQKWLKTGKSIQKGTVVVLKSDNSVPLDWPLGYRRRPYR
;
A
#
# COMPACT_ATOMS: atom_id res chain seq x y z
N MET A 1 6.85 -20.20 -10.28
CA MET A 1 6.45 -19.26 -11.36
C MET A 1 6.11 -17.92 -10.75
N THR A 2 6.98 -16.92 -10.89
CA THR A 2 6.72 -15.55 -10.39
C THR A 2 6.36 -14.67 -11.57
N THR A 3 5.11 -14.20 -11.64
CA THR A 3 4.59 -13.40 -12.76
C THR A 3 4.25 -11.99 -12.31
N VAL A 4 4.03 -11.09 -13.26
CA VAL A 4 3.53 -9.72 -13.01
C VAL A 4 2.23 -9.75 -12.20
N LEU A 5 1.35 -10.72 -12.44
CA LEU A 5 0.09 -10.85 -11.70
C LEU A 5 0.32 -11.17 -10.22
N VAL A 6 1.29 -12.03 -9.89
CA VAL A 6 1.66 -12.33 -8.50
C VAL A 6 2.21 -11.09 -7.79
N GLN A 7 2.95 -10.25 -8.50
CA GLN A 7 3.41 -8.96 -7.96
C GLN A 7 2.26 -7.97 -7.75
N ILE A 8 1.29 -7.93 -8.67
CA ILE A 8 0.08 -7.12 -8.51
C ILE A 8 -0.75 -7.59 -7.31
N GLU A 9 -0.93 -8.91 -7.16
CA GLU A 9 -1.61 -9.51 -6.01
C GLU A 9 -0.93 -9.09 -4.69
N ALA A 10 0.41 -9.15 -4.65
CA ALA A 10 1.19 -8.70 -3.50
C ALA A 10 0.92 -7.21 -3.16
N ILE A 11 0.78 -6.35 -4.18
CA ILE A 11 0.43 -4.93 -4.01
C ILE A 11 -0.99 -4.75 -3.49
N LEU A 12 -1.95 -5.51 -4.01
CA LEU A 12 -3.33 -5.46 -3.54
C LEU A 12 -3.43 -5.90 -2.07
N ASN A 13 -2.68 -6.92 -1.69
CA ASN A 13 -2.71 -7.53 -0.35
C ASN A 13 -1.84 -6.80 0.68
N SER A 14 -1.03 -5.82 0.28
CA SER A 14 -0.30 -4.93 1.20
C SER A 14 -1.11 -3.71 1.65
N ARG A 15 -2.32 -3.51 1.13
CA ARG A 15 -3.15 -2.33 1.45
C ARG A 15 -3.51 -2.28 2.95
N PRO A 16 -3.44 -1.10 3.59
CA PRO A 16 -3.73 -0.95 5.01
C PRO A 16 -5.24 -0.95 5.29
N LEU A 17 -5.75 -1.92 6.05
CA LEU A 17 -7.17 -2.02 6.44
C LEU A 17 -7.47 -1.28 7.74
N SER A 18 -6.58 -1.42 8.73
CA SER A 18 -6.70 -0.82 10.05
C SER A 18 -5.32 -0.71 10.69
N VAL A 19 -5.24 -0.14 11.88
CA VAL A 19 -4.06 -0.23 12.74
C VAL A 19 -4.00 -1.58 13.44
N LEU A 20 -2.80 -2.15 13.53
CA LEU A 20 -2.57 -3.37 14.29
C LEU A 20 -2.30 -3.08 15.77
N SER A 21 -1.56 -2.00 16.04
CA SER A 21 -1.16 -1.58 17.39
C SER A 21 -1.87 -0.30 17.83
N SER A 22 -2.13 -0.18 19.13
CA SER A 22 -2.62 1.07 19.76
C SER A 22 -1.48 2.01 20.14
N GLU A 23 -0.23 1.55 20.05
CA GLU A 23 0.94 2.34 20.44
C GLU A 23 1.31 3.40 19.38
N PRO A 24 1.36 4.69 19.73
CA PRO A 24 1.67 5.77 18.79
C PRO A 24 3.08 5.70 18.16
N SER A 25 4.00 4.94 18.77
CA SER A 25 5.35 4.70 18.26
C SER A 25 5.39 3.61 17.19
N GLU A 26 4.38 2.75 17.12
CA GLU A 26 4.33 1.58 16.23
C GLU A 26 3.19 1.70 15.22
N LEU A 27 3.44 2.43 14.14
CA LEU A 27 2.49 2.56 13.04
C LEU A 27 2.58 1.37 12.11
N LEU A 28 2.01 0.25 12.55
CA LEU A 28 1.90 -0.98 11.76
C LEU A 28 0.46 -1.14 11.23
N PRO A 29 0.27 -1.22 9.91
CA PRO A 29 -1.04 -1.50 9.35
C PRO A 29 -1.36 -2.99 9.44
N LEU A 30 -2.59 -3.30 9.83
CA LEU A 30 -3.22 -4.57 9.52
C LEU A 30 -3.56 -4.59 8.03
N THR A 31 -3.08 -5.58 7.30
CA THR A 31 -3.26 -5.73 5.85
C THR A 31 -3.92 -7.07 5.53
N PRO A 32 -4.52 -7.26 4.34
CA PRO A 32 -5.05 -8.56 3.91
C PRO A 32 -4.01 -9.67 3.98
N SER A 33 -2.74 -9.39 3.69
CA SER A 33 -1.68 -10.38 3.75
C SER A 33 -1.50 -10.98 5.15
N HIS A 34 -1.78 -10.24 6.23
CA HIS A 34 -1.74 -10.80 7.58
C HIS A 34 -2.74 -11.95 7.76
N PHE A 35 -3.84 -11.97 7.01
CA PHE A 35 -4.79 -13.08 7.06
C PHE A 35 -4.40 -14.23 6.12
N LEU A 36 -3.75 -13.93 4.99
CA LEU A 36 -3.39 -14.92 3.97
C LEU A 36 -2.09 -15.66 4.32
N THR A 37 -1.09 -14.95 4.83
CA THR A 37 0.26 -15.49 5.08
C THR A 37 0.74 -15.29 6.51
N LEU A 38 -0.12 -14.76 7.41
CA LEU A 38 0.20 -14.43 8.81
C LEU A 38 1.29 -13.35 8.97
N THR A 39 1.71 -12.72 7.87
CA THR A 39 2.77 -11.72 7.86
C THR A 39 2.47 -10.57 6.87
N PRO A 40 3.04 -9.37 7.08
CA PRO A 40 3.01 -8.32 6.07
C PRO A 40 3.87 -8.72 4.86
N ILE A 41 3.41 -8.36 3.67
CA ILE A 41 4.23 -8.42 2.46
C ILE A 41 5.16 -7.21 2.44
N LYS A 42 6.46 -7.44 2.59
CA LYS A 42 7.48 -6.38 2.63
C LYS A 42 8.26 -6.22 1.33
N THR A 43 8.22 -7.23 0.46
CA THR A 43 8.95 -7.23 -0.81
C THR A 43 8.06 -7.81 -1.91
N LEU A 44 8.27 -7.32 -3.14
CA LEU A 44 7.63 -7.93 -4.28
C LEU A 44 8.28 -9.27 -4.57
N PRO A 45 7.49 -10.32 -4.85
CA PRO A 45 8.03 -11.61 -5.21
C PRO A 45 8.82 -11.48 -6.53
N ALA A 46 10.07 -11.95 -6.51
CA ALA A 46 10.96 -11.98 -7.66
C ALA A 46 11.10 -13.41 -8.19
N ARG A 47 11.41 -13.53 -9.48
CA ARG A 47 11.75 -14.83 -10.07
C ARG A 47 13.24 -15.08 -9.83
N ASP A 48 13.60 -16.31 -9.50
CA ASP A 48 14.99 -16.74 -9.56
C ASP A 48 15.42 -16.87 -11.03
N ILE A 49 16.57 -16.30 -11.36
CA ILE A 49 17.08 -16.12 -12.73
C ILE A 49 18.56 -16.53 -12.83
N SER A 50 19.10 -17.25 -11.83
CA SER A 50 20.50 -17.68 -11.80
C SER A 50 20.93 -18.49 -13.04
N ASP A 51 20.01 -19.22 -13.67
CA ASP A 51 20.30 -20.20 -14.73
C ASP A 51 19.88 -19.74 -16.15
N GLU A 52 19.44 -18.48 -16.34
CA GLU A 52 18.87 -18.02 -17.62
C GLU A 52 19.78 -17.06 -18.42
N ASN A 53 20.13 -17.44 -19.66
CA ASN A 53 20.88 -16.62 -20.63
C ASN A 53 19.94 -15.76 -21.49
N VAL A 54 19.14 -14.89 -20.85
CA VAL A 54 18.14 -14.04 -21.53
C VAL A 54 18.56 -12.57 -21.46
N ASN A 55 18.08 -11.71 -22.36
CA ASN A 55 18.21 -10.25 -22.22
C ASN A 55 17.31 -9.75 -21.06
N LEU A 56 17.79 -9.95 -19.83
CA LEU A 56 17.06 -9.76 -18.57
C LEU A 56 16.70 -8.29 -18.31
N LEU A 57 17.50 -7.35 -18.83
CA LEU A 57 17.36 -5.92 -18.54
C LEU A 57 16.10 -5.33 -19.18
N GLN A 58 15.86 -5.59 -20.48
CA GLN A 58 14.67 -5.08 -21.16
C GLN A 58 13.39 -5.65 -20.56
N ARG A 59 13.36 -6.95 -20.28
CA ARG A 59 12.20 -7.60 -19.65
C ARG A 59 11.93 -7.04 -18.25
N LYS A 60 12.96 -6.90 -17.42
CA LYS A 60 12.83 -6.31 -16.09
C LYS A 60 12.30 -4.88 -16.16
N HIS A 61 12.82 -4.07 -17.08
CA HIS A 61 12.34 -2.69 -17.29
C HIS A 61 10.84 -2.65 -17.65
N ILE A 62 10.37 -3.56 -18.51
CA ILE A 62 8.94 -3.67 -18.85
C ILE A 62 8.11 -4.05 -17.61
N ILE A 63 8.56 -5.04 -16.83
CA ILE A 63 7.87 -5.47 -15.60
C ILE A 63 7.81 -4.32 -14.59
N ASP A 64 8.93 -3.68 -14.32
CA ASP A 64 9.02 -2.56 -13.39
C ASP A 64 8.11 -1.40 -13.83
N HIS A 65 8.07 -1.08 -15.12
CA HIS A 65 7.18 -0.06 -15.67
C HIS A 65 5.69 -0.41 -15.45
N VAL A 66 5.29 -1.66 -15.71
CA VAL A 66 3.90 -2.11 -15.48
C VAL A 66 3.54 -2.01 -14.00
N ILE A 67 4.42 -2.47 -13.11
CA ILE A 67 4.19 -2.44 -11.66
C ILE A 67 4.11 -1.01 -11.13
N GLN A 68 5.00 -0.12 -11.55
CA GLN A 68 4.98 1.29 -11.14
C GLN A 68 3.72 1.99 -11.64
N SER A 69 3.31 1.74 -12.89
CA SER A 69 2.08 2.29 -13.45
C SER A 69 0.84 1.81 -12.68
N PHE A 70 0.76 0.51 -12.40
CA PHE A 70 -0.32 -0.07 -11.59
C PHE A 70 -0.35 0.55 -10.19
N TRP A 71 0.80 0.60 -9.50
CA TRP A 71 0.91 1.16 -8.16
C TRP A 71 0.45 2.62 -8.10
N LYS A 72 0.92 3.45 -9.04
CA LYS A 72 0.57 4.88 -9.12
C LYS A 72 -0.95 5.08 -9.20
N ARG A 73 -1.64 4.25 -9.96
CA ARG A 73 -3.10 4.29 -10.10
C ARG A 73 -3.81 3.70 -8.87
N TRP A 74 -3.41 2.50 -8.47
CA TRP A 74 -4.03 1.75 -7.37
C TRP A 74 -4.02 2.53 -6.06
N LYS A 75 -2.90 3.16 -5.70
CA LYS A 75 -2.82 3.93 -4.45
C LYS A 75 -3.84 5.06 -4.40
N VAL A 76 -4.07 5.74 -5.53
CA VAL A 76 -5.02 6.85 -5.63
C VAL A 76 -6.46 6.35 -5.54
N GLU A 77 -6.79 5.30 -6.30
CA GLU A 77 -8.12 4.69 -6.28
C GLU A 77 -8.46 4.17 -4.88
N TYR A 78 -7.53 3.45 -4.24
CA TYR A 78 -7.71 2.95 -2.89
C TYR A 78 -7.94 4.07 -1.87
N LEU A 79 -7.11 5.12 -1.88
CA LEU A 79 -7.29 6.28 -1.00
C LEU A 79 -8.65 6.96 -1.21
N HIS A 80 -9.17 6.97 -2.44
CA HIS A 80 -10.50 7.51 -2.71
C HIS A 80 -11.61 6.67 -2.04
N THR A 81 -11.46 5.34 -2.01
CA THR A 81 -12.42 4.46 -1.30
C THR A 81 -12.44 4.70 0.21
N LEU A 82 -11.30 5.08 0.81
CA LEU A 82 -11.21 5.42 2.23
C LEU A 82 -11.89 6.76 2.56
N GLN A 83 -12.04 7.65 1.58
CA GLN A 83 -12.61 8.99 1.72
C GLN A 83 -14.09 9.06 1.29
N THR A 84 -14.88 8.01 1.56
CA THR A 84 -16.30 7.99 1.18
C THR A 84 -17.04 9.20 1.79
N ARG A 85 -17.32 10.20 0.95
CA ARG A 85 -18.11 11.38 1.32
C ARG A 85 -19.59 11.08 1.08
N GLN A 86 -20.36 10.95 2.15
CA GLN A 86 -21.81 10.95 2.02
C GLN A 86 -22.28 12.37 1.67
N LYS A 87 -22.79 12.59 0.45
CA LYS A 87 -23.48 13.84 0.11
C LYS A 87 -24.67 14.00 1.07
N TRP A 88 -24.88 15.23 1.57
CA TRP A 88 -26.03 15.64 2.39
C TRP A 88 -26.10 15.13 3.85
N LEU A 89 -25.12 14.34 4.32
CA LEU A 89 -24.96 14.03 5.75
C LEU A 89 -23.88 14.93 6.36
N LYS A 90 -24.10 15.33 7.63
CA LYS A 90 -23.36 16.36 8.39
C LYS A 90 -21.85 16.39 8.15
N THR A 91 -21.25 17.57 8.36
CA THR A 91 -19.81 17.86 8.42
C THR A 91 -19.01 16.62 8.82
N GLY A 92 -18.22 16.09 7.90
CA GLY A 92 -17.50 14.82 8.10
C GLY A 92 -16.74 14.84 9.43
N LYS A 93 -16.73 13.69 10.13
CA LYS A 93 -16.05 13.56 11.43
C LYS A 93 -14.64 14.16 11.32
N SER A 94 -14.39 15.23 12.08
CA SER A 94 -13.06 15.81 12.18
C SER A 94 -12.11 14.74 12.69
N ILE A 95 -10.98 14.55 12.01
CA ILE A 95 -9.95 13.58 12.40
C ILE A 95 -9.50 13.96 13.83
N GLN A 96 -9.61 13.03 14.77
CA GLN A 96 -9.35 13.32 16.18
C GLN A 96 -7.87 13.09 16.52
N LYS A 97 -7.42 13.65 17.65
CA LYS A 97 -6.13 13.26 18.22
C LYS A 97 -6.14 11.74 18.47
N GLY A 98 -5.07 11.05 18.12
CA GLY A 98 -4.98 9.59 18.24
C GLY A 98 -5.38 8.83 16.99
N THR A 99 -5.93 9.48 15.97
CA THR A 99 -6.27 8.80 14.71
C THR A 99 -5.02 8.56 13.86
N VAL A 100 -4.85 7.31 13.39
CA VAL A 100 -3.87 6.96 12.36
C VAL A 100 -4.49 7.17 10.99
N VAL A 101 -3.71 7.75 10.09
CA VAL A 101 -4.13 8.11 8.73
C VAL A 101 -3.12 7.57 7.72
N VAL A 102 -3.60 7.20 6.54
CA VAL A 102 -2.75 6.93 5.38
C VAL A 102 -2.43 8.26 4.70
N LEU A 103 -1.15 8.53 4.47
CA LEU A 103 -0.68 9.75 3.82
C LEU A 103 -0.67 9.58 2.31
N LYS A 104 -1.15 10.59 1.59
CA LYS A 104 -0.98 10.65 0.14
C LYS A 104 0.44 11.18 -0.15
N SER A 105 1.32 10.29 -0.60
CA SER A 105 2.65 10.63 -1.11
C SER A 105 2.74 10.31 -2.59
N ASP A 106 3.21 11.27 -3.40
CA ASP A 106 3.37 11.06 -4.83
C ASP A 106 4.56 10.14 -5.15
N ASN A 107 5.59 10.15 -4.28
CA ASN A 107 6.86 9.44 -4.47
C ASN A 107 6.96 8.09 -3.74
N SER A 108 5.86 7.55 -3.19
CA SER A 108 5.89 6.23 -2.55
C SER A 108 6.16 5.12 -3.56
N VAL A 109 7.03 4.18 -3.17
CA VAL A 109 7.34 2.97 -3.94
C VAL A 109 6.24 1.92 -3.75
N PRO A 110 6.11 0.91 -4.64
CA PRO A 110 5.18 -0.19 -4.43
C PRO A 110 5.32 -0.83 -3.05
N LEU A 111 4.20 -1.19 -2.43
CA LEU A 111 4.08 -1.72 -1.05
C LEU A 111 4.30 -0.69 0.07
N ASP A 112 4.79 0.50 -0.23
CA ASP A 112 5.02 1.54 0.78
C ASP A 112 3.76 2.40 0.99
N TRP A 113 3.09 2.16 2.11
CA TRP A 113 1.93 2.92 2.56
C TRP A 113 2.35 3.83 3.71
N PRO A 114 2.70 5.10 3.45
CA PRO A 114 3.13 6.00 4.51
C PRO A 114 1.97 6.27 5.47
N LEU A 115 2.19 5.96 6.74
CA LEU A 115 1.22 6.18 7.81
C LEU A 115 1.59 7.41 8.64
N GLY A 116 0.58 8.10 9.14
CA GLY A 116 0.74 9.23 10.05
C GLY A 116 -0.12 9.06 11.30
N TYR A 117 0.35 9.57 12.43
CA TYR A 117 -0.40 9.62 13.68
C TYR A 117 -0.74 11.05 14.05
N ARG A 118 -2.03 11.34 14.27
CA ARG A 118 -2.47 12.69 14.61
C ARG A 118 -2.16 13.02 16.08
N ARG A 119 -1.10 13.81 16.31
CA ARG A 119 -0.68 14.27 17.66
C ARG A 119 -1.45 15.48 18.19
N ARG A 120 -1.93 16.40 17.32
CA ARG A 120 -2.61 17.64 17.72
C ARG A 120 -3.84 17.91 16.84
N PRO A 121 -4.89 18.57 17.36
CA PRO A 121 -5.98 19.07 16.52
C PRO A 121 -5.47 20.20 15.61
N TYR A 122 -5.96 20.22 14.36
CA TYR A 122 -5.77 21.35 13.43
C TYR A 122 -6.60 22.52 13.95
N ARG A 123 -5.97 23.70 14.14
CA ARG A 123 -6.67 24.95 14.51
C ARG A 123 -7.36 25.54 13.30
#